data_AF-A0A3M2G314-F1
#
_entry.id   AF-A0A3M2G314-F1
#
_cell.length_a   1.000
_cell.length_b   1.000
_cell.length_c   1.000
_cell.angle_alpha   90.00
_cell.angle_beta   90.00
_cell.angle_gamma   90.00
#
_symmetry.space_group_name_H-M   'P 1'
#
loop_
_entity.id
_entity.type
_entity.pdbx_description
1 polymer ?
#
loop_
_entity_poly.entity_id
_entity_poly.type
_entity_poly.pdbx_seq_one_letter_code
_entity_poly.pdbx_strand_id
1 'polypeptide(L)'
;TEVELKEKKHRIEDAVSATRAAIEEGIVPGGGTTLLRARPAVRALLDELSGDEATGARIVWHALAAPARQIAENAGHEGGVVVERVEHEQGAVGFDAATGEFTDLAKAGVIDPAMVTRAALQNAASIAALLLTTEALVADKPEKEETPAGGGMGDMDF
;
A
#
# COMPACT_ATOMS: atom_id res chain seq x y z
N THR A 1 -2.81 -13.72 26.30
CA THR A 1 -1.49 -14.42 26.26
C THR A 1 -0.38 -13.38 26.10
N GLU A 2 0.91 -13.71 26.26
CA GLU A 2 2.01 -12.75 26.04
C GLU A 2 1.96 -12.12 24.64
N VAL A 3 1.59 -12.92 23.63
CA VAL A 3 1.38 -12.50 22.25
C VAL A 3 0.33 -11.38 22.15
N GLU A 4 -0.81 -11.54 22.84
CA GLU A 4 -1.89 -10.55 22.88
C GLU A 4 -1.46 -9.23 23.55
N LEU A 5 -0.65 -9.31 24.61
CA LEU A 5 -0.15 -8.13 25.32
C LEU A 5 0.80 -7.31 24.43
N LYS A 6 1.66 -8.01 23.66
CA LYS A 6 2.59 -7.37 22.72
C LYS A 6 1.84 -6.67 21.59
N GLU A 7 0.81 -7.30 21.04
CA GLU A 7 -0.04 -6.71 20.00
C GLU A 7 -0.78 -5.46 20.51
N LYS A 8 -1.39 -5.53 21.70
CA LYS A 8 -2.05 -4.38 22.32
C LYS A 8 -1.09 -3.21 22.54
N LYS A 9 0.14 -3.49 22.97
CA LYS A 9 1.17 -2.46 23.16
C LYS A 9 1.53 -1.79 21.84
N HIS A 10 1.82 -2.56 20.78
CA HIS A 10 2.17 -1.99 19.48
C HIS A 10 1.03 -1.13 18.90
N ARG A 11 -0.24 -1.55 19.04
CA ARG A 11 -1.38 -0.72 18.62
C ARG A 11 -1.42 0.65 19.30
N ILE A 12 -1.06 0.72 20.58
CA ILE A 12 -1.01 1.99 21.32
C ILE A 12 0.14 2.85 20.79
N GLU A 13 1.31 2.26 20.54
CA GLU A 13 2.47 2.97 19.99
C GLU A 13 2.17 3.53 18.58
N ASP A 14 1.48 2.75 17.74
CA ASP A 14 1.02 3.19 16.42
C ASP A 14 0.01 4.35 16.54
N ALA A 15 -0.97 4.25 17.44
CA ALA A 15 -1.97 5.30 17.65
C ALA A 15 -1.34 6.62 18.12
N VAL A 16 -0.37 6.55 19.04
CA VAL A 16 0.38 7.73 19.50
C VAL A 16 1.16 8.36 18.35
N SER A 17 1.81 7.55 17.54
CA SER A 17 2.61 8.02 16.40
C SER A 17 1.74 8.65 15.32
N ALA A 18 0.60 8.04 14.99
CA ALA A 18 -0.39 8.58 14.06
C ALA A 18 -0.95 9.93 14.54
N THR A 19 -1.26 10.05 15.84
CA THR A 19 -1.74 11.31 16.43
C THR A 19 -0.70 12.43 16.32
N ARG A 20 0.58 12.13 16.57
CA ARG A 20 1.68 13.10 16.39
C ARG A 20 1.78 13.56 14.94
N ALA A 21 1.79 12.63 13.99
CA ALA A 21 1.82 12.93 12.56
C ALA A 21 0.62 13.77 12.11
N ALA A 22 -0.57 13.50 12.66
CA ALA A 22 -1.80 14.24 12.37
C ALA A 22 -1.74 15.69 12.90
N ILE A 23 -1.07 15.92 14.03
CA ILE A 23 -0.87 17.28 14.57
C ILE A 23 0.10 18.08 13.68
N GLU A 24 1.11 17.43 13.13
CA GLU A 24 2.16 18.10 12.35
C GLU A 24 1.70 18.53 10.95
N GLU A 25 1.06 17.63 10.18
CA GLU A 25 0.67 17.89 8.78
C GLU A 25 -0.85 17.82 8.53
N GLY A 26 -1.64 17.59 9.57
CA GLY A 26 -3.09 17.47 9.45
C GLY A 26 -3.56 16.07 9.06
N ILE A 27 -4.84 15.99 8.71
CA ILE A 27 -5.56 14.76 8.40
C ILE A 27 -6.21 14.82 7.03
N VAL A 28 -6.39 13.66 6.42
CA VAL A 28 -7.01 13.50 5.10
C VAL A 28 -8.00 12.32 5.12
N PRO A 29 -8.95 12.24 4.17
CA PRO A 29 -9.84 11.09 4.04
C PRO A 29 -9.04 9.79 3.84
N GLY A 30 -9.31 8.79 4.67
CA GLY A 30 -8.57 7.53 4.66
C GLY A 30 -9.00 6.56 3.58
N GLY A 31 -8.77 5.26 3.82
CA GLY A 31 -9.23 4.18 2.93
C GLY A 31 -8.61 4.20 1.53
N GLY A 32 -7.45 4.85 1.36
CA GLY A 32 -6.83 5.08 0.05
C GLY A 32 -7.53 6.14 -0.81
N THR A 33 -8.62 6.77 -0.33
CA THR A 33 -9.39 7.78 -1.06
C THR A 33 -8.52 8.98 -1.44
N THR A 34 -7.69 9.46 -0.50
CA THR A 34 -6.80 10.61 -0.77
C THR A 34 -5.82 10.35 -1.92
N LEU A 35 -5.32 9.12 -2.06
CA LEU A 35 -4.42 8.77 -3.18
C LEU A 35 -5.17 8.72 -4.52
N LEU A 36 -6.43 8.25 -4.52
CA LEU A 36 -7.29 8.35 -5.71
C LEU A 36 -7.58 9.81 -6.09
N ARG A 37 -7.78 10.70 -5.11
CA ARG A 37 -7.95 12.14 -5.35
C ARG A 37 -6.69 12.81 -5.91
N ALA A 38 -5.51 12.20 -5.80
CA ALA A 38 -4.28 12.69 -6.42
C ALA A 38 -4.11 12.26 -7.89
N ARG A 39 -4.87 11.26 -8.38
CA ARG A 39 -4.76 10.76 -9.77
C ARG A 39 -5.02 11.82 -10.84
N PRO A 40 -5.98 12.76 -10.69
CA PRO A 40 -6.15 13.85 -11.66
C PRO A 40 -4.90 14.71 -11.84
N ALA A 41 -4.13 14.96 -10.78
CA ALA A 41 -2.89 15.74 -10.88
C ALA A 41 -1.82 14.99 -11.69
N VAL A 42 -1.67 13.68 -11.46
CA VAL A 42 -0.77 12.83 -12.27
C VAL A 42 -1.27 12.73 -13.71
N ARG A 43 -2.60 12.73 -13.93
CA ARG A 43 -3.18 12.72 -15.27
C ARG A 43 -2.88 14.01 -16.04
N ALA A 44 -2.98 15.17 -15.40
CA ALA A 44 -2.59 16.43 -16.02
C ALA A 44 -1.10 16.42 -16.42
N LEU A 45 -0.23 15.90 -15.55
CA LEU A 45 1.19 15.76 -15.87
C LEU A 45 1.44 14.81 -17.06
N LEU A 46 0.64 13.74 -17.21
CA LEU A 46 0.76 12.82 -18.35
C LEU A 46 0.52 13.49 -19.70
N ASP A 47 -0.26 14.57 -19.76
CA ASP A 47 -0.52 15.30 -21.00
C ASP A 47 0.67 16.20 -21.40
N GLU A 48 1.60 16.45 -20.48
CA GLU A 48 2.81 17.26 -20.69
C GLU A 48 4.06 16.42 -20.99
N LEU A 49 4.04 15.13 -20.62
CA LEU A 49 5.18 14.22 -20.75
C LEU A 49 5.11 13.38 -22.02
N SER A 50 6.26 12.85 -22.43
CA SER A 50 6.36 11.94 -23.59
C SER A 50 7.37 10.81 -23.33
N GLY A 51 7.35 9.79 -24.19
CA GLY A 51 8.28 8.65 -24.10
C GLY A 51 8.26 7.95 -22.74
N ASP A 52 9.45 7.63 -22.23
CA ASP A 52 9.63 6.87 -20.99
C ASP A 52 9.21 7.66 -19.74
N GLU A 53 9.31 8.98 -19.76
CA GLU A 53 8.84 9.82 -18.65
C GLU A 53 7.31 9.71 -18.48
N ALA A 54 6.57 9.72 -19.60
CA ALA A 54 5.13 9.48 -19.58
C ALA A 54 4.80 8.06 -19.09
N THR A 55 5.63 7.07 -19.42
CA THR A 55 5.47 5.71 -18.89
C THR A 55 5.67 5.68 -17.37
N GLY A 56 6.70 6.37 -16.84
CA GLY A 56 6.94 6.51 -15.41
C GLY A 56 5.75 7.15 -14.67
N ALA A 57 5.23 8.26 -15.18
CA ALA A 57 4.03 8.89 -14.61
C ALA A 57 2.79 7.96 -14.64
N ARG A 58 2.65 7.15 -15.69
CA ARG A 58 1.55 6.18 -15.81
C ARG A 58 1.66 5.07 -14.76
N ILE A 59 2.87 4.61 -14.44
CA ILE A 59 3.12 3.65 -13.37
C ILE A 59 2.61 4.21 -12.03
N VAL A 60 2.98 5.45 -11.71
CA VAL A 60 2.49 6.12 -10.48
C VAL A 60 0.98 6.25 -10.50
N TRP A 61 0.39 6.69 -11.61
CA TRP A 61 -1.07 6.81 -11.75
C TRP A 61 -1.78 5.49 -11.44
N HIS A 62 -1.29 4.37 -11.96
CA HIS A 62 -1.84 3.04 -11.67
C HIS A 62 -1.63 2.64 -10.20
N ALA A 63 -0.44 2.87 -9.64
CA ALA A 63 -0.11 2.50 -8.27
C ALA A 63 -0.97 3.22 -7.21
N LEU A 64 -1.39 4.46 -7.48
CA LEU A 64 -2.23 5.23 -6.55
C LEU A 64 -3.59 4.56 -6.23
N ALA A 65 -4.08 3.67 -7.09
CA ALA A 65 -5.31 2.91 -6.83
C ALA A 65 -5.10 1.64 -6.00
N ALA A 66 -3.86 1.15 -5.87
CA ALA A 66 -3.59 -0.12 -5.21
C ALA A 66 -4.02 -0.15 -3.74
N PRO A 67 -3.82 0.92 -2.92
CA PRO A 67 -4.24 0.88 -1.52
C PRO A 67 -5.76 0.75 -1.33
N ALA A 68 -6.54 1.56 -2.06
CA ALA A 68 -8.00 1.50 -1.99
C ALA A 68 -8.53 0.14 -2.49
N ARG A 69 -7.96 -0.38 -3.58
CA ARG A 69 -8.28 -1.72 -4.11
C ARG A 69 -8.02 -2.82 -3.08
N GLN A 70 -6.82 -2.84 -2.49
CA GLN A 70 -6.43 -3.88 -1.55
C GLN A 70 -7.31 -3.86 -0.29
N ILE A 71 -7.66 -2.67 0.21
CA ILE A 71 -8.57 -2.51 1.35
C ILE A 71 -9.95 -3.08 1.03
N ALA A 72 -10.49 -2.77 -0.16
CA ALA A 72 -11.78 -3.29 -0.60
C ALA A 72 -11.78 -4.82 -0.77
N GLU A 73 -10.74 -5.37 -1.40
CA GLU A 73 -10.57 -6.82 -1.60
C GLU A 73 -10.48 -7.57 -0.27
N ASN A 74 -9.71 -7.04 0.68
CA ASN A 74 -9.60 -7.61 2.03
C ASN A 74 -10.95 -7.58 2.79
N ALA A 75 -11.82 -6.63 2.46
CA ALA A 75 -13.18 -6.54 2.99
C ALA A 75 -14.20 -7.40 2.21
N GLY A 76 -13.76 -8.15 1.19
CA GLY A 76 -14.63 -9.04 0.40
C GLY A 76 -15.41 -8.36 -0.73
N HIS A 77 -14.99 -7.15 -1.14
CA HIS A 77 -15.58 -6.41 -2.24
C HIS A 77 -14.70 -6.46 -3.49
N GLU A 78 -15.30 -6.23 -4.67
CA GLU A 78 -14.54 -6.16 -5.93
C GLU A 78 -13.82 -4.82 -6.03
N GLY A 79 -12.50 -4.85 -5.88
CA GLY A 79 -11.70 -3.64 -5.71
C GLY A 79 -11.63 -2.75 -6.95
N GLY A 80 -11.80 -3.29 -8.16
CA GLY A 80 -11.92 -2.50 -9.39
C GLY A 80 -13.14 -1.58 -9.37
N VAL A 81 -14.32 -2.14 -9.13
CA VAL A 81 -15.60 -1.44 -9.02
C VAL A 81 -15.59 -0.44 -7.88
N VAL A 82 -14.99 -0.77 -6.73
CA VAL A 82 -14.87 0.17 -5.61
C VAL A 82 -14.01 1.37 -6.00
N VAL A 83 -12.83 1.15 -6.58
CA VAL A 83 -11.95 2.23 -7.04
C VAL A 83 -12.68 3.12 -8.05
N GLU A 84 -13.28 2.53 -9.08
CA GLU A 84 -14.02 3.27 -10.11
C GLU A 84 -15.12 4.12 -9.50
N ARG A 85 -15.90 3.57 -8.56
CA ARG A 85 -16.96 4.33 -7.89
C ARG A 85 -16.39 5.48 -7.05
N VAL A 86 -15.34 5.24 -6.26
CA VAL A 86 -14.70 6.33 -5.49
C VAL A 86 -14.17 7.42 -6.42
N GLU A 87 -13.62 7.10 -7.59
CA GLU A 87 -13.13 8.09 -8.57
C GLU A 87 -14.22 9.02 -9.11
N HIS A 88 -15.46 8.53 -9.24
CA HIS A 88 -16.61 9.34 -9.66
C HIS A 88 -17.19 10.23 -8.54
N GLU A 89 -16.84 9.95 -7.29
CA GLU A 89 -17.22 10.75 -6.13
C GLU A 89 -16.28 11.94 -5.91
N GLN A 90 -16.69 12.89 -5.07
CA GLN A 90 -15.93 14.12 -4.82
C GLN A 90 -15.59 14.32 -3.35
N GLY A 91 -14.57 15.15 -3.11
CA GLY A 91 -14.14 15.52 -1.77
C GLY A 91 -13.78 14.30 -0.92
N ALA A 92 -14.33 14.26 0.30
CA ALA A 92 -14.07 13.24 1.30
C ALA A 92 -14.90 11.96 1.13
N VAL A 93 -15.77 11.88 0.11
CA VAL A 93 -16.55 10.67 -0.13
C VAL A 93 -15.63 9.56 -0.62
N GLY A 94 -15.67 8.42 0.07
CA GLY A 94 -14.89 7.22 -0.21
C GLY A 94 -15.59 5.96 0.28
N PHE A 95 -14.92 4.83 0.16
CA PHE A 95 -15.46 3.53 0.57
C PHE A 95 -15.06 3.20 2.01
N ASP A 96 -16.05 3.10 2.90
CA ASP A 96 -15.84 2.58 4.24
C ASP A 96 -15.88 1.06 4.21
N ALA A 97 -14.71 0.43 4.25
CA ALA A 97 -14.56 -1.01 4.17
C ALA A 97 -15.09 -1.77 5.40
N ALA A 98 -15.34 -1.09 6.53
CA ALA A 98 -15.91 -1.72 7.70
C ALA A 98 -17.44 -1.88 7.58
N THR A 99 -18.10 -0.95 6.88
CA THR A 99 -19.56 -0.95 6.69
C THR A 99 -20.00 -1.39 5.30
N GLY A 100 -19.11 -1.30 4.30
CA GLY A 100 -19.41 -1.55 2.89
C GLY A 100 -20.11 -0.38 2.20
N GLU A 101 -20.15 0.80 2.81
CA GLU A 101 -20.87 1.96 2.30
C GLU A 101 -19.95 3.03 1.70
N PHE A 102 -20.50 3.84 0.79
CA PHE A 102 -19.81 5.01 0.25
C PHE A 102 -20.30 6.24 1.00
N THR A 103 -19.40 6.85 1.77
CA THR A 103 -19.76 7.93 2.69
C THR A 103 -18.62 8.95 2.79
N ASP A 104 -18.91 10.11 3.40
CA ASP A 104 -17.90 11.09 3.77
C ASP A 104 -17.00 10.51 4.87
N LEU A 105 -15.84 10.00 4.48
CA LEU A 105 -14.93 9.26 5.35
C LEU A 105 -14.39 10.13 6.49
N ALA A 106 -14.19 11.42 6.23
CA ALA A 106 -13.75 12.35 7.26
C ALA A 106 -14.81 12.51 8.36
N LYS A 107 -16.09 12.60 7.99
CA LYS A 107 -17.19 12.62 8.96
C LYS A 107 -17.43 11.28 9.63
N ALA A 108 -17.19 10.18 8.92
CA ALA A 108 -17.27 8.83 9.47
C ALA A 108 -16.10 8.49 10.41
N GLY A 109 -15.08 9.36 10.50
CA GLY A 109 -13.90 9.15 11.34
C GLY A 109 -12.85 8.22 10.73
N VAL A 110 -13.00 7.86 9.45
CA VAL A 110 -12.01 7.11 8.67
C VAL A 110 -11.03 8.11 8.06
N ILE A 111 -10.03 8.48 8.85
CA ILE A 111 -9.04 9.51 8.52
C ILE A 111 -7.63 8.96 8.65
N ASP A 112 -6.75 9.43 7.77
CA ASP A 112 -5.32 9.15 7.81
C ASP A 112 -4.53 10.43 8.12
N PRO A 113 -3.42 10.37 8.86
CA PRO A 113 -2.48 11.49 8.95
C PRO A 113 -1.89 11.80 7.57
N ALA A 114 -1.96 13.07 7.15
CA ALA A 114 -1.51 13.50 5.81
C ALA A 114 -0.02 13.14 5.57
N MET A 115 0.80 13.30 6.60
CA MET A 115 2.22 12.93 6.59
C MET A 115 2.43 11.47 6.23
N VAL A 116 1.61 10.55 6.78
CA VAL A 116 1.77 9.11 6.57
C VAL A 116 1.42 8.76 5.13
N THR A 117 0.32 9.28 4.59
CA THR A 117 -0.05 9.09 3.18
C THR A 117 1.04 9.60 2.23
N ARG A 118 1.60 10.77 2.51
CA ARG A 118 2.69 11.38 1.72
C ARG A 118 3.98 10.55 1.81
N ALA A 119 4.42 10.24 3.02
CA ALA A 119 5.66 9.51 3.27
C ALA A 119 5.62 8.09 2.70
N ALA A 120 4.48 7.40 2.82
CA ALA A 120 4.29 6.07 2.25
C ALA A 120 4.49 6.08 0.72
N LEU A 121 3.86 7.03 0.02
CA LEU A 121 4.01 7.17 -1.43
C LEU A 121 5.46 7.50 -1.83
N GLN A 122 6.08 8.46 -1.13
CA GLN A 122 7.45 8.89 -1.42
C GLN A 122 8.47 7.77 -1.22
N ASN A 123 8.36 7.03 -0.11
CA ASN A 123 9.26 5.92 0.19
C ASN A 123 9.06 4.76 -0.80
N ALA A 124 7.80 4.44 -1.13
CA ALA A 124 7.50 3.42 -2.13
C ALA A 124 8.10 3.79 -3.50
N ALA A 125 7.88 5.02 -3.97
CA ALA A 125 8.41 5.51 -5.23
C ALA A 125 9.94 5.53 -5.25
N SER A 126 10.57 5.91 -4.14
CA SER A 126 12.04 5.93 -4.00
C SER A 126 12.65 4.55 -4.21
N ILE A 127 12.12 3.52 -3.54
CA ILE A 127 12.61 2.14 -3.69
C ILE A 127 12.27 1.59 -5.08
N ALA A 128 11.06 1.83 -5.60
CA ALA A 128 10.69 1.37 -6.94
C ALA A 128 11.61 1.95 -8.02
N ALA A 129 11.90 3.26 -7.96
CA ALA A 129 12.80 3.91 -8.91
C ALA A 129 14.21 3.29 -8.87
N LEU A 130 14.75 3.04 -7.67
CA LEU A 130 16.05 2.38 -7.51
C LEU A 130 16.04 0.97 -8.13
N LEU A 131 15.02 0.17 -7.83
CA LEU A 131 14.88 -1.19 -8.35
C LEU A 131 14.75 -1.22 -9.87
N LEU A 132 13.96 -0.31 -10.47
CA LEU A 132 13.78 -0.23 -11.93
C LEU A 132 15.08 0.08 -12.67
N THR A 133 16.03 0.74 -12.02
CA THR A 133 17.36 1.05 -12.59
C THR A 133 18.43 0.02 -12.23
N THR A 134 18.08 -1.04 -11.52
CA THR A 134 19.05 -2.07 -11.08
C THR A 134 19.25 -3.11 -12.18
N GLU A 135 20.38 -3.02 -12.88
CA GLU A 135 20.74 -3.94 -13.97
C GLU A 135 21.42 -5.24 -13.49
N ALA A 136 22.05 -5.22 -12.32
CA ALA A 136 22.78 -6.36 -11.77
C ALA A 136 22.75 -6.38 -10.24
N LEU A 137 22.81 -7.59 -9.67
CA LEU A 137 22.88 -7.82 -8.22
C LEU A 137 23.96 -8.86 -7.92
N VAL A 138 24.83 -8.55 -6.95
CA VAL A 138 25.83 -9.49 -6.43
C VAL A 138 25.33 -9.98 -5.08
N ALA A 139 25.06 -11.28 -4.98
CA ALA A 139 24.58 -11.93 -3.76
C ALA A 139 25.56 -13.00 -3.30
N ASP A 140 25.53 -13.28 -2.00
CA ASP A 140 26.21 -14.44 -1.44
C ASP A 140 25.56 -15.73 -1.98
N LYS A 141 26.41 -16.74 -2.20
CA LYS A 141 25.94 -18.06 -2.61
C LYS A 141 25.10 -18.66 -1.48
N PRO A 142 23.89 -19.19 -1.76
CA PRO A 142 23.09 -19.86 -0.74
C PRO A 142 23.91 -20.94 -0.05
N GLU A 143 23.94 -20.90 1.28
CA GLU A 143 24.53 -21.96 2.07
C GLU A 143 23.76 -23.25 1.81
N LYS A 144 24.48 -24.36 1.63
CA LYS A 144 23.83 -25.67 1.58
C LYS A 144 23.43 -26.01 3.00
N GLU A 145 22.14 -26.15 3.26
CA GLU A 145 21.70 -26.78 4.50
C GLU A 145 22.32 -28.18 4.56
N GLU A 146 23.09 -28.45 5.62
CA GLU A 146 23.56 -29.79 5.90
C GLU A 146 22.34 -30.65 6.21
N THR A 147 21.88 -31.43 5.24
CA THR A 147 20.93 -32.51 5.49
C THR A 147 21.51 -33.38 6.62
N PRO A 148 20.79 -33.59 7.73
CA PRO A 148 21.25 -34.50 8.76
C PRO A 148 21.52 -35.85 8.10
N ALA A 149 22.75 -36.36 8.24
CA ALA A 149 23.09 -37.70 7.80
C ALA A 149 22.29 -38.71 8.63
N GLY A 150 21.08 -39.02 8.16
CA GLY A 150 20.10 -39.87 8.83
C GLY A 150 19.71 -41.06 7.96
N GLY A 151 20.45 -42.15 8.11
CA GLY A 151 19.98 -43.54 8.13
C GLY A 151 19.07 -44.07 7.00
N GLY A 152 19.65 -44.88 6.12
CA GLY A 152 19.18 -46.26 5.85
C GLY A 152 17.91 -46.49 5.02
N MET A 153 18.09 -46.92 3.77
CA MET A 153 17.37 -47.94 2.97
C MET A 153 17.73 -47.61 1.51
N GLY A 154 18.59 -48.33 0.80
CA GLY A 154 18.35 -49.70 0.38
C GLY A 154 17.52 -49.71 -0.92
N ASP A 155 18.07 -49.15 -2.01
CA ASP A 155 17.46 -49.23 -3.35
C ASP A 155 17.49 -50.70 -3.82
N MET A 156 16.31 -51.27 -4.02
CA MET A 156 16.14 -52.49 -4.82
C MET A 156 15.83 -52.07 -6.26
N ASP A 157 16.65 -52.59 -7.17
CA ASP A 157 16.51 -52.53 -8.63
C ASP A 157 15.10 -52.87 -9.12
N PHE A 158 14.52 -52.01 -9.98
CA PHE A 158 13.78 -52.36 -11.21
C PHE A 158 13.77 -51.16 -12.17
#